data_AF-A0A561WNQ6-F1
#
_entry.id   AF-A0A561WNQ6-F1
#
_cell.length_a   1.000
_cell.length_b   1.000
_cell.length_c   1.000
_cell.angle_alpha   90.00
_cell.angle_beta   90.00
_cell.angle_gamma   90.00
#
_symmetry.space_group_name_H-M   'P 1'
#
loop_
_entity.id
_entity.type
_entity.pdbx_description
1 polymer ?
#
loop_
_entity_poly.entity_id
_entity_poly.type
_entity_poly.pdbx_seq_one_letter_code
_entity_poly.pdbx_strand_id
1 'polypeptide(L)'
;MVRLFIFSAAVAVVLLTLALIACLSAERVRAMPRLLWVLVVVLVPLAGPIAYFVWGRPVSPAARRAPARPSAPDDDPDFLRSMDTEQSRRDRELLAQWERELHQDDES
;
A
#
# COMPACT_ATOMS: atom_id res chain seq x y z
N MET A 1 -1.08 -13.21 12.89
CA MET A 1 0.20 -12.49 13.12
C MET A 1 0.06 -11.43 14.22
N VAL A 2 -0.90 -10.51 14.15
CA VAL A 2 -1.12 -9.48 15.21
C VAL A 2 -1.42 -10.06 16.60
N ARG A 3 -2.14 -11.19 16.68
CA ARG A 3 -2.44 -11.89 17.94
C ARG A 3 -1.18 -12.38 18.69
N LEU A 4 -0.15 -12.82 17.97
CA LEU A 4 1.12 -13.25 18.55
C LEU A 4 1.93 -12.06 19.08
N PHE A 5 1.88 -10.93 18.36
CA PHE A 5 2.47 -9.67 18.80
C PHE A 5 1.81 -9.17 20.09
N ILE A 6 0.48 -9.16 20.15
CA ILE A 6 -0.28 -8.78 21.35
C ILE A 6 0.08 -9.69 22.54
N PHE A 7 0.15 -11.01 22.30
CA PHE A 7 0.55 -11.97 23.33
C PHE A 7 1.97 -11.73 23.83
N SER A 8 2.94 -11.50 22.92
CA SER A 8 4.32 -11.18 23.29
C SER A 8 4.46 -9.87 24.07
N ALA A 9 3.69 -8.83 23.70
CA ALA A 9 3.67 -7.56 24.40
C ALA A 9 3.09 -7.72 25.82
N ALA A 10 2.01 -8.49 25.97
CA ALA A 10 1.44 -8.80 27.28
C ALA A 10 2.43 -9.56 28.17
N VAL A 11 3.13 -10.57 27.63
CA VAL A 11 4.17 -11.31 28.35
C VAL A 11 5.33 -10.39 28.75
N ALA A 12 5.77 -9.47 27.87
CA ALA A 12 6.82 -8.50 28.18
C ALA A 12 6.43 -7.55 29.32
N VAL A 13 5.18 -7.05 29.34
CA VAL A 13 4.67 -6.19 30.41
C VAL A 13 4.61 -6.93 31.75
N VAL A 14 4.17 -8.19 31.75
CA VAL A 14 4.14 -9.04 32.96
C VAL A 14 5.55 -9.31 33.48
N LEU A 15 6.50 -9.64 32.60
CA LEU A 15 7.89 -9.87 32.99
C LEU A 15 8.58 -8.59 33.48
N LEU A 16 8.28 -7.44 32.87
CA LEU A 16 8.79 -6.13 33.31
C LEU A 16 8.30 -5.79 34.72
N THR A 17 7.00 -6.00 34.99
CA THR A 17 6.43 -5.77 36.32
C THR A 17 6.99 -6.73 37.36
N LEU A 18 7.12 -8.02 37.04
CA LEU A 18 7.74 -9.01 37.94
C LEU A 18 9.22 -8.70 38.21
N ALA A 19 9.98 -8.24 37.21
CA ALA A 19 11.37 -7.82 37.38
C ALA A 19 11.50 -6.55 38.23
N LEU A 20 10.58 -5.59 38.07
CA LEU A 20 10.53 -4.39 38.90
C LEU A 20 10.26 -4.75 40.36
N ILE A 21 9.27 -5.61 40.60
CA ILE A 21 8.91 -6.10 41.93
C ILE A 21 10.09 -6.85 42.56
N ALA A 22 10.75 -7.74 41.82
CA ALA A 22 11.93 -8.47 42.28
C ALA A 22 13.13 -7.56 42.56
N CYS A 23 13.32 -6.48 41.77
CA CYS A 23 14.38 -5.49 41.98
C CYS A 23 14.12 -4.63 43.23
N LEU A 24 12.88 -4.18 43.44
CA LEU A 24 12.50 -3.40 44.63
C LEU A 24 12.50 -4.27 45.90
N SER A 25 12.17 -5.57 45.79
CA SER A 25 12.11 -6.50 46.92
C SER A 25 13.49 -7.02 47.37
N ALA A 26 14.57 -6.72 46.66
CA ALA A 26 15.90 -7.26 46.97
C ALA A 26 16.74 -6.30 47.83
N GLU A 27 16.61 -6.43 49.15
CA GLU A 27 17.35 -5.64 50.16
C GLU A 27 18.86 -5.93 50.19
N ARG A 28 19.33 -7.04 49.61
CA ARG A 28 20.78 -7.31 49.46
C ARG A 28 21.06 -8.18 48.23
N VAL A 29 21.50 -7.56 47.13
CA VAL A 29 21.83 -8.28 45.87
C VAL A 29 23.30 -8.67 45.92
N ARG A 30 23.59 -9.98 46.04
CA ARG A 30 24.94 -10.50 46.37
C ARG A 30 25.78 -10.94 45.17
N ALA A 31 25.35 -10.75 43.91
CA ALA A 31 26.11 -11.29 42.77
C ALA A 31 26.14 -10.46 41.47
N MET A 32 25.23 -9.52 41.22
CA MET A 32 25.23 -8.70 39.99
C MET A 32 24.63 -7.31 40.25
N PRO A 33 25.16 -6.23 39.66
CA PRO A 33 24.57 -4.90 39.81
C PRO A 33 23.14 -4.92 39.25
N ARG A 34 22.20 -4.39 40.04
CA ARG A 34 20.75 -4.33 39.75
C ARG A 34 20.45 -3.87 38.32
N LEU A 35 21.28 -2.97 37.79
CA LEU A 35 21.20 -2.40 36.46
C LEU A 35 21.36 -3.42 35.32
N LEU A 36 22.20 -4.44 35.50
CA LEU A 36 22.52 -5.42 34.45
C LEU A 36 21.34 -6.36 34.17
N TRP A 37 20.60 -6.73 35.23
CA TRP A 37 19.37 -7.51 35.11
C TRP A 37 18.24 -6.72 34.48
N VAL A 38 18.10 -5.43 34.81
CA VAL A 38 17.15 -4.52 34.14
C VAL A 38 17.46 -4.44 32.65
N LEU A 39 18.75 -4.32 32.29
CA LEU A 39 19.16 -4.26 30.89
C LEU A 39 18.79 -5.53 30.11
N VAL A 40 18.98 -6.71 30.70
CA VAL A 40 18.60 -8.00 30.08
C VAL A 40 17.10 -8.11 29.87
N VAL A 41 16.30 -7.73 30.88
CA VAL A 41 14.83 -7.76 30.80
C VAL A 41 14.29 -6.80 29.73
N VAL A 42 14.97 -5.68 29.50
CA VAL A 42 14.59 -4.70 28.46
C VAL A 42 15.11 -5.11 27.07
N LEU A 43 16.33 -5.63 26.96
CA LEU A 43 16.97 -5.97 25.69
C LEU A 43 16.35 -7.20 25.02
N VAL A 44 15.96 -8.22 25.79
CA VAL A 44 15.38 -9.46 25.23
C VAL A 44 14.08 -9.22 24.43
N PRO A 45 13.07 -8.47 24.92
CA PRO A 45 11.87 -8.17 24.14
C PRO A 45 12.14 -7.18 22.99
N LEU A 46 13.18 -6.35 23.07
CA LEU A 46 13.59 -5.44 21.98
C LEU A 46 14.36 -6.16 20.87
N ALA A 47 15.10 -7.23 21.19
CA ALA A 47 15.90 -7.97 20.22
C ALA A 47 15.04 -8.59 19.10
N GLY A 48 13.82 -9.04 19.42
CA GLY A 48 12.89 -9.61 18.44
C GLY A 48 12.47 -8.61 17.34
N PRO A 49 11.90 -7.45 17.70
CA PRO A 49 11.59 -6.37 16.75
C PRO A 49 12.82 -5.88 15.97
N ILE A 50 13.97 -5.73 16.63
CA ILE A 50 15.22 -5.29 15.97
C ILE A 50 15.67 -6.33 14.93
N ALA A 51 15.69 -7.62 15.29
CA ALA A 51 16.04 -8.69 14.35
C ALA A 51 15.04 -8.75 13.18
N TYR A 52 13.75 -8.54 13.43
CA TYR A 52 12.75 -8.46 12.37
C TYR A 52 12.95 -7.22 11.46
N PHE A 53 13.38 -6.08 12.01
CA PHE A 53 13.63 -4.89 11.20
C PHE A 53 14.91 -5.03 10.35
N VAL A 54 15.93 -5.70 10.90
CA VAL A 54 17.20 -5.98 10.20
C VAL A 54 17.05 -7.06 9.14
N TRP A 55 16.33 -8.15 9.43
CA TRP A 55 16.25 -9.34 8.56
C TRP A 55 14.93 -9.50 7.83
N GLY A 56 13.84 -9.04 8.45
CA GLY A 56 12.48 -9.28 8.02
C GLY A 56 11.92 -8.22 7.11
N ARG A 57 12.72 -7.23 6.63
CA ARG A 57 12.29 -6.36 5.53
C ARG A 57 12.10 -7.26 4.31
N PRO A 58 10.87 -7.61 3.90
CA PRO A 58 10.70 -8.27 2.63
C PRO A 58 11.23 -7.26 1.61
N VAL A 59 12.22 -7.67 0.83
CA VAL A 59 12.52 -7.00 -0.43
C VAL A 59 11.18 -7.06 -1.15
N SER A 60 10.44 -5.95 -1.15
CA SER A 60 9.15 -5.87 -1.82
C SER A 60 9.45 -6.40 -3.21
N PRO A 61 8.88 -7.55 -3.63
CA PRO A 61 9.15 -8.05 -4.97
C PRO A 61 8.72 -6.89 -5.85
N ALA A 62 9.72 -6.31 -6.52
CA ALA A 62 9.62 -5.07 -7.26
C ALA A 62 8.26 -5.04 -7.92
N ALA A 63 7.46 -4.03 -7.55
CA ALA A 63 6.14 -3.71 -8.11
C ALA A 63 5.73 -4.78 -9.09
N ARG A 64 5.11 -5.87 -8.60
CA ARG A 64 4.64 -6.97 -9.44
C ARG A 64 3.79 -6.28 -10.48
N ARG A 65 4.36 -6.04 -11.67
CA ARG A 65 3.76 -5.28 -12.76
C ARG A 65 2.42 -5.97 -12.91
N ALA A 66 1.37 -5.27 -12.51
CA ALA A 66 0.04 -5.77 -12.74
C ALA A 66 0.02 -6.13 -14.23
N PRO A 67 -0.41 -7.34 -14.62
CA PRO A 67 -0.53 -7.67 -16.03
C PRO A 67 -1.28 -6.50 -16.66
N ALA A 68 -0.73 -5.94 -17.74
CA ALA A 68 -1.33 -4.82 -18.45
C ALA A 68 -2.81 -5.18 -18.62
N ARG A 69 -3.67 -4.49 -17.86
CA ARG A 69 -5.11 -4.65 -18.03
C ARG A 69 -5.35 -4.36 -19.50
N PRO A 70 -6.19 -5.16 -20.20
CA PRO A 70 -6.68 -4.74 -21.50
C PRO A 70 -7.17 -3.31 -21.31
N SER A 71 -6.53 -2.37 -22.02
CA SER A 71 -6.98 -0.98 -22.03
C SER A 71 -8.45 -1.02 -22.43
N ALA A 72 -9.28 -0.27 -21.70
CA ALA A 72 -10.66 -0.12 -22.12
C ALA A 72 -10.63 0.48 -23.54
N PRO A 73 -11.57 0.12 -24.43
CA PRO A 73 -11.63 0.71 -25.77
C PRO A 73 -11.60 2.25 -25.76
N ASP A 74 -12.11 2.86 -24.68
CA ASP A 74 -12.10 4.31 -24.46
C ASP A 74 -10.69 4.91 -24.23
N ASP A 75 -9.72 4.09 -23.79
CA ASP A 75 -8.33 4.50 -23.52
C ASP A 75 -7.36 4.16 -24.66
N ASP A 76 -7.83 3.50 -25.73
CA ASP A 76 -7.01 3.10 -26.88
C ASP A 76 -6.91 4.22 -27.93
N PRO A 77 -5.73 4.79 -28.19
CA PRO A 77 -5.58 5.93 -29.09
C PRO A 77 -5.97 5.60 -30.54
N ASP A 78 -5.79 4.34 -30.95
CA ASP A 78 -6.16 3.90 -32.29
C ASP A 78 -7.69 3.73 -32.44
N PHE A 79 -8.39 3.32 -31.38
CA PHE A 79 -9.86 3.25 -31.36
C PHE A 79 -10.47 4.65 -31.45
N LEU A 80 -10.00 5.60 -30.63
CA LEU A 80 -10.46 6.99 -30.65
C LEU A 80 -10.25 7.65 -32.02
N ARG A 81 -9.12 7.39 -32.68
CA ARG A 81 -8.86 7.88 -34.05
C ARG A 81 -9.86 7.33 -35.07
N SER A 82 -10.20 6.05 -35.00
CA SER A 82 -11.19 5.47 -35.92
C SER A 82 -12.56 6.14 -35.78
N MET A 83 -13.03 6.36 -34.54
CA MET A 83 -14.29 7.04 -34.24
C MET A 83 -14.32 8.47 -34.78
N ASP A 84 -13.26 9.25 -34.58
CA ASP A 84 -13.14 10.62 -35.08
C ASP A 84 -13.19 10.68 -36.62
N THR A 85 -12.55 9.72 -37.29
CA THR A 85 -12.56 9.65 -38.76
C THR A 85 -13.93 9.28 -39.31
N GLU A 86 -14.69 8.41 -38.65
CA GLU A 86 -16.06 8.05 -39.05
C GLU A 86 -17.03 9.19 -38.81
N GLN A 87 -16.94 9.85 -37.65
CA GLN A 87 -17.77 11.00 -37.31
C GLN A 87 -17.55 12.15 -38.30
N SER A 88 -16.29 12.46 -38.62
CA SER A 88 -15.94 13.49 -39.62
C SER A 88 -16.52 13.21 -41.01
N ARG A 89 -16.64 11.94 -41.40
CA ARG A 89 -17.26 11.56 -42.68
C ARG A 89 -18.76 11.80 -42.66
N ARG A 90 -19.45 11.37 -41.60
CA ARG A 90 -20.89 11.57 -41.44
C ARG A 90 -21.27 13.05 -41.41
N ASP A 91 -20.51 13.88 -40.70
CA ASP A 91 -20.77 15.32 -40.63
C ASP A 91 -20.66 15.99 -42.00
N ARG A 92 -19.69 15.58 -42.83
CA ARG A 92 -19.57 16.07 -44.21
C ARG A 92 -20.77 15.68 -45.07
N GLU A 93 -21.28 14.46 -44.90
CA GLU A 93 -22.46 14.00 -45.64
C GLU A 93 -23.73 14.77 -45.23
N LEU A 94 -23.90 15.06 -43.94
CA LEU A 94 -25.01 15.86 -43.42
C LEU A 94 -24.94 17.30 -43.95
N LEU A 95 -23.76 17.92 -43.92
CA LEU A 95 -23.56 19.27 -44.47
C LEU A 95 -23.88 19.31 -45.97
N ALA A 96 -23.45 18.31 -46.74
CA ALA A 96 -23.75 18.21 -48.17
C ALA A 96 -25.24 17.91 -48.45
N GLN A 97 -25.99 17.35 -47.50
CA GLN A 97 -27.44 17.20 -47.60
C GLN A 97 -28.13 18.54 -47.36
N TRP A 98 -27.76 19.26 -46.30
CA TRP A 98 -28.33 20.58 -46.01
C TRP A 98 -28.03 21.63 -47.08
N GLU A 99 -26.84 21.60 -47.69
CA GLU A 99 -26.50 22.48 -48.81
C GLU A 99 -27.43 22.26 -50.01
N ARG A 100 -27.81 20.99 -50.28
CA ARG A 100 -28.76 20.66 -51.35
C ARG A 100 -30.18 21.13 -51.05
N GLU A 101 -30.60 21.03 -49.79
CA GLU A 101 -31.92 21.48 -49.35
C GLU A 101 -32.04 23.01 -49.45
N LEU A 102 -31.03 23.74 -48.99
CA LEU A 102 -30.97 25.21 -49.10
C LEU A 102 -31.03 25.69 -50.56
N HIS A 103 -30.32 25.03 -51.48
CA HIS A 103 -30.37 25.39 -52.91
C HIS A 103 -31.71 25.09 -53.56
N GLN A 104 -32.46 24.09 -53.07
CA GLN A 104 -33.77 23.76 -53.60
C GLN A 104 -34.83 24.81 -53.22
N ASP A 105 -34.75 25.37 -52.01
CA ASP A 105 -35.67 26.40 -51.52
C ASP A 105 -35.44 27.77 -52.18
N ASP A 106 -34.20 28.10 -52.58
CA ASP A 106 -33.87 29.33 -53.30
C ASP A 106 -34.36 29.34 -54.77
N GLU A 107 -34.57 28.18 -55.38
CA GLU A 107 -35.04 28.04 -56.78
C GLU A 107 -36.58 28.00 -56.92
N SER A 108 -37.35 27.91 -55.83
CA SER A 108 -38.83 27.80 -55.82
C SER A 108 -39.57 29.12 -55.59
#